data_AF-A0A956WCH0-F1
#
_entry.id   AF-A0A956WCH0-F1
#
_cell.length_a   1.000
_cell.length_b   1.000
_cell.length_c   1.000
_cell.angle_alpha   90.00
_cell.angle_beta   90.00
_cell.angle_gamma   90.00
#
_symmetry.space_group_name_H-M   'P 1'
#
loop_
_entity.id
_entity.type
_entity.pdbx_description
1 polymer ?
#
loop_
_entity_poly.entity_id
_entity_poly.type
_entity_poly.pdbx_seq_one_letter_code
_entity_poly.pdbx_strand_id
1 'polypeptide(L)'
;MYQGPNANGSESWRGDVVVVGGGILGLAVGRELLLRRPGTKVVVLEKESQLASQQTGHNSGVIHGGIYYKPGSLKAKFCVAGAAELIHYCEEKDVPFRLCGKMIVATDASELPRLDDLAERAIANGVPGVRVVDSDELRE
;
A
#
# COMPACT_ATOMS: atom_id res chain seq x y z
N MET A 1 -27.25 -14.00 9.25
CA MET A 1 -28.57 -13.92 9.91
C MET A 1 -28.82 -12.48 10.27
N TYR A 2 -29.61 -11.80 9.46
CA TYR A 2 -30.22 -10.51 9.78
C TYR A 2 -31.25 -10.76 10.89
N GLN A 3 -31.12 -10.07 12.02
CA GLN A 3 -32.19 -9.97 13.00
C GLN A 3 -32.79 -8.60 12.78
N GLY A 4 -34.08 -8.57 12.41
CA GLY A 4 -34.80 -7.36 12.02
C GLY A 4 -34.73 -6.23 13.05
N PRO A 5 -35.31 -5.06 12.74
CA PRO A 5 -35.17 -3.88 13.56
C PRO A 5 -35.65 -4.13 14.99
N ASN A 6 -34.87 -3.63 15.97
CA ASN A 6 -35.23 -3.70 17.38
C ASN A 6 -36.35 -2.69 17.68
N ALA A 7 -36.92 -2.72 18.89
CA ALA A 7 -38.08 -1.92 19.32
C ALA A 7 -37.96 -0.38 19.13
N ASN A 8 -36.77 0.13 18.78
CA ASN A 8 -36.51 1.54 18.49
C ASN A 8 -36.32 1.84 16.98
N GLY A 9 -36.61 0.90 16.09
CA GLY A 9 -36.41 1.05 14.64
C GLY A 9 -34.95 0.97 14.19
N SER A 10 -34.00 0.75 15.11
CA SER A 10 -32.59 0.53 14.79
C SER A 10 -32.28 -0.96 14.63
N GLU A 11 -31.64 -1.31 13.52
CA GLU A 11 -31.05 -2.63 13.32
C GLU A 11 -29.79 -2.74 14.20
N SER A 12 -29.70 -3.77 15.03
CA SER A 12 -28.47 -4.04 15.78
C SER A 12 -27.62 -5.08 15.05
N TRP A 13 -26.42 -4.69 14.63
CA TRP A 13 -25.43 -5.63 14.17
C TRP A 13 -24.80 -6.39 15.35
N ARG A 14 -24.62 -7.71 15.19
CA ARG A 14 -23.87 -8.56 16.13
C ARG A 14 -22.73 -9.26 15.38
N GLY A 15 -21.50 -8.90 15.71
CA GLY A 15 -20.32 -9.62 15.26
C GLY A 15 -19.11 -9.32 16.12
N ASP A 16 -17.95 -9.74 15.65
CA ASP A 16 -16.74 -9.87 16.47
C ASP A 16 -15.81 -8.66 16.32
N VAL A 17 -15.74 -8.09 15.11
CA VAL A 17 -14.82 -6.99 14.79
C VAL A 17 -15.52 -5.93 13.95
N VAL A 18 -15.35 -4.67 14.36
CA VAL A 18 -15.71 -3.50 13.57
C VAL A 18 -14.43 -2.85 13.04
N VAL A 19 -14.34 -2.67 11.74
CA VAL A 19 -13.30 -1.87 11.08
C VAL A 19 -13.90 -0.52 10.72
N VAL A 20 -13.28 0.56 11.18
CA VAL A 20 -13.73 1.93 10.90
C VAL A 20 -12.86 2.52 9.78
N GLY A 21 -13.48 2.81 8.64
CA GLY A 21 -12.86 3.33 7.43
C GLY A 21 -12.88 2.32 6.28
N GLY A 22 -13.49 2.69 5.15
CA GLY A 22 -13.57 1.95 3.90
C GLY A 22 -12.46 2.31 2.90
N GLY A 23 -11.30 2.72 3.39
CA GLY A 23 -10.08 2.91 2.59
C GLY A 23 -9.26 1.63 2.46
N ILE A 24 -8.15 1.68 1.72
CA ILE A 24 -7.31 0.51 1.42
C ILE A 24 -6.84 -0.22 2.68
N LEU A 25 -6.48 0.51 3.75
CA LEU A 25 -6.06 -0.10 5.01
C LEU A 25 -7.20 -0.84 5.71
N GLY A 26 -8.39 -0.23 5.79
CA GLY A 26 -9.54 -0.86 6.44
C GLY A 26 -9.98 -2.13 5.70
N LEU A 27 -10.05 -2.06 4.37
CA LEU A 27 -10.40 -3.22 3.55
C LEU A 27 -9.34 -4.32 3.61
N ALA A 28 -8.05 -3.97 3.56
CA ALA A 28 -6.96 -4.93 3.70
C ALA A 28 -6.97 -5.63 5.07
N VAL A 29 -7.18 -4.88 6.16
CA VAL A 29 -7.30 -5.44 7.51
C VAL A 29 -8.51 -6.36 7.63
N GLY A 30 -9.67 -5.93 7.12
CA GLY A 30 -10.89 -6.75 7.13
C GLY A 30 -10.70 -8.06 6.37
N ARG A 31 -10.10 -8.00 5.17
CA ARG A 31 -9.77 -9.18 4.36
C ARG A 31 -8.81 -10.11 5.11
N GLU A 32 -7.74 -9.57 5.67
CA GLU A 32 -6.71 -10.36 6.34
C GLU A 32 -7.24 -11.06 7.60
N LEU A 33 -8.14 -10.41 8.35
CA LEU A 33 -8.84 -11.03 9.48
C LEU A 33 -9.67 -12.24 9.04
N LEU A 34 -10.42 -12.12 7.94
CA LEU A 34 -11.24 -13.22 7.42
C LEU A 34 -10.37 -14.40 6.95
N LEU A 35 -9.23 -14.13 6.32
CA LEU A 35 -8.29 -15.17 5.86
C LEU A 35 -7.62 -15.90 7.04
N ARG A 36 -7.12 -15.16 8.04
CA ARG A 36 -6.42 -15.74 9.19
C ARG A 36 -7.35 -16.38 10.21
N ARG A 37 -8.60 -15.92 10.28
CA ARG A 37 -9.59 -16.37 11.27
C ARG A 37 -10.95 -16.63 10.59
N PRO A 38 -11.07 -17.73 9.83
CA PRO A 38 -12.32 -18.11 9.20
C PRO A 38 -13.48 -18.15 10.20
N GLY A 39 -14.62 -17.58 9.83
CA GLY A 39 -15.80 -17.49 10.70
C GLY A 39 -15.91 -16.21 11.53
N THR A 40 -14.87 -15.36 11.57
CA THR A 40 -14.95 -14.03 12.19
C THR A 40 -15.99 -13.16 11.47
N LYS A 41 -16.94 -12.60 12.21
CA LYS A 41 -17.94 -11.66 11.69
C LYS A 41 -17.37 -10.25 11.72
N VAL A 42 -16.92 -9.78 10.57
CA VAL A 42 -16.37 -8.43 10.39
C VAL A 42 -17.41 -7.52 9.76
N VAL A 43 -17.53 -6.29 10.26
CA VAL A 43 -18.23 -5.20 9.58
C VAL A 43 -17.26 -4.06 9.31
N VAL A 44 -17.35 -3.45 8.13
CA VAL A 44 -16.62 -2.23 7.78
C VAL A 44 -17.60 -1.08 7.80
N LEU A 45 -17.30 -0.03 8.55
CA LEU A 45 -18.07 1.21 8.58
C LEU A 45 -17.32 2.27 7.78
N GLU A 46 -17.98 2.82 6.76
CA GLU A 46 -17.51 3.97 6.00
C GLU A 46 -18.54 5.09 6.16
N LYS A 47 -18.07 6.32 6.39
CA LYS A 47 -18.95 7.48 6.54
C LYS A 47 -19.42 8.00 5.17
N GLU A 48 -18.60 7.79 4.14
CA GLU A 48 -18.90 8.19 2.76
C GLU A 48 -19.85 7.19 2.09
N SER A 49 -20.56 7.64 1.06
CA SER A 49 -21.49 6.78 0.30
C SER A 49 -20.78 5.72 -0.58
N GLN A 50 -19.47 5.86 -0.76
CA GLN A 50 -18.63 5.00 -1.57
C GLN A 50 -17.31 4.72 -0.83
N LEU A 51 -16.74 3.53 -1.09
CA LEU A 51 -15.42 3.16 -0.59
C LEU A 51 -14.35 4.02 -1.27
N ALA A 52 -13.21 4.19 -0.59
CA ALA A 52 -12.05 4.90 -1.12
C ALA A 52 -12.28 6.37 -1.55
N SER A 53 -13.40 7.02 -1.18
CA SER A 53 -13.70 8.41 -1.56
C SER A 53 -12.73 9.47 -1.01
N GLN A 54 -11.77 9.09 -0.16
CA GLN A 54 -10.77 10.00 0.41
C GLN A 54 -9.35 9.66 -0.07
N GLN A 55 -8.36 9.59 0.82
CA GLN A 55 -6.94 9.44 0.47
C GLN A 55 -6.64 8.22 -0.43
N THR A 56 -7.38 7.11 -0.24
CA THR A 56 -7.22 5.92 -1.08
C THR A 56 -7.61 6.16 -2.54
N GLY A 57 -8.63 6.96 -2.82
CA GLY A 57 -9.02 7.34 -4.18
C GLY A 57 -8.24 8.53 -4.74
N HIS A 58 -7.57 9.30 -3.89
CA HIS A 58 -6.85 10.54 -4.24
C HIS A 58 -5.36 10.44 -3.94
N ASN A 59 -4.67 9.51 -4.59
CA ASN A 59 -3.21 9.39 -4.56
C ASN A 59 -2.67 9.08 -5.96
N SER A 60 -1.35 9.03 -6.10
CA SER A 60 -0.67 8.83 -7.39
C SER A 60 -0.81 7.41 -7.97
N GLY A 61 -1.32 6.44 -7.19
CA GLY A 61 -1.38 5.04 -7.59
C GLY A 61 -0.01 4.35 -7.70
N VAL A 62 1.06 4.96 -7.21
CA VAL A 62 2.42 4.43 -7.33
C VAL A 62 2.67 3.33 -6.30
N ILE A 63 3.07 2.16 -6.78
CA ILE A 63 3.67 1.11 -5.95
C ILE A 63 5.12 1.52 -5.66
N HIS A 64 5.37 2.07 -4.48
CA HIS A 64 6.69 2.55 -4.11
C HIS A 64 7.64 1.39 -3.77
N GLY A 65 8.89 1.48 -4.24
CA GLY A 65 9.93 0.48 -3.95
C GLY A 65 10.68 0.68 -2.63
N GLY A 66 10.41 1.72 -1.84
CA GLY A 66 11.03 1.90 -0.51
C GLY A 66 12.38 2.63 -0.45
N ILE A 67 12.83 3.25 -1.55
CA ILE A 67 14.15 3.91 -1.67
C ILE A 67 14.40 5.04 -0.64
N TYR A 68 13.39 5.87 -0.38
CA TYR A 68 13.56 7.11 0.40
C TYR A 68 13.51 6.90 1.93
N TYR A 69 13.03 5.75 2.40
CA TYR A 69 12.74 5.56 3.81
C TYR A 69 13.99 5.25 4.61
N LYS A 70 14.02 5.72 5.87
CA LYS A 70 15.11 5.43 6.80
C LYS A 70 15.27 3.90 6.96
N PRO A 71 16.48 3.35 6.81
CA PRO A 71 16.75 1.94 7.05
C PRO A 71 16.28 1.45 8.42
N GLY A 72 15.74 0.24 8.44
CA GLY A 72 15.18 -0.40 9.64
C GLY A 72 13.81 0.14 10.08
N SER A 73 13.32 1.25 9.52
CA SER A 73 11.99 1.79 9.86
C SER A 73 10.86 0.87 9.39
N LEU A 74 9.71 0.96 10.06
CA LEU A 74 8.50 0.24 9.63
C LEU A 74 8.07 0.63 8.22
N LYS A 75 8.25 1.91 7.82
CA LYS A 75 7.97 2.34 6.45
C LYS A 75 8.84 1.63 5.42
N ALA A 76 10.14 1.50 5.67
CA ALA A 76 11.04 0.76 4.79
C ALA A 76 10.62 -0.71 4.68
N LYS A 77 10.45 -1.37 5.83
CA LYS A 77 10.07 -2.80 5.89
C LYS A 77 8.75 -3.09 5.21
N PHE A 78 7.70 -2.33 5.55
CA PHE A 78 6.37 -2.54 4.98
C PHE A 78 6.26 -2.10 3.53
N CYS A 79 7.03 -1.11 3.08
CA CYS A 79 7.00 -0.72 1.67
C CYS A 79 7.59 -1.80 0.77
N VAL A 80 8.75 -2.37 1.13
CA VAL A 80 9.40 -3.39 0.31
C VAL A 80 8.58 -4.68 0.30
N ALA A 81 8.17 -5.18 1.46
CA ALA A 81 7.33 -6.37 1.55
C ALA A 81 5.95 -6.14 0.90
N GLY A 82 5.30 -5.02 1.23
CA GLY A 82 3.97 -4.68 0.72
C GLY A 82 3.92 -4.43 -0.79
N ALA A 83 5.01 -3.93 -1.40
CA ALA A 83 5.08 -3.81 -2.85
C ALA A 83 5.03 -5.18 -3.54
N ALA A 84 5.78 -6.16 -3.02
CA ALA A 84 5.77 -7.53 -3.56
C ALA A 84 4.40 -8.21 -3.36
N GLU A 85 3.81 -8.09 -2.17
CA GLU A 85 2.48 -8.63 -1.86
C GLU A 85 1.39 -7.99 -2.72
N LEU A 86 1.46 -6.68 -2.96
CA LEU A 86 0.47 -5.96 -3.78
C LEU A 86 0.57 -6.37 -5.25
N ILE A 87 1.77 -6.53 -5.80
CA ILE A 87 1.97 -7.02 -7.17
C ILE A 87 1.33 -8.40 -7.31
N HIS A 88 1.66 -9.32 -6.39
CA HIS A 88 1.09 -10.66 -6.40
C HIS A 88 -0.44 -10.63 -6.29
N TYR A 89 -1.00 -9.80 -5.39
CA TYR A 89 -2.44 -9.64 -5.26
C TYR A 89 -3.09 -9.11 -6.55
N CYS A 90 -2.47 -8.13 -7.21
CA CYS A 90 -2.98 -7.60 -8.47
C CYS A 90 -2.98 -8.65 -9.58
N GLU A 91 -1.93 -9.46 -9.69
CA GLU A 91 -1.87 -10.59 -10.62
C GLU A 91 -2.96 -11.63 -10.31
N GLU A 92 -3.11 -12.01 -9.05
CA GLU A 92 -4.06 -13.04 -8.62
C GLU A 92 -5.53 -12.62 -8.79
N LYS A 93 -5.80 -11.30 -8.75
CA LYS A 93 -7.14 -10.72 -8.83
C LYS A 93 -7.43 -10.01 -10.14
N ASP A 94 -6.53 -10.10 -11.12
CA ASP A 94 -6.64 -9.42 -12.40
C ASP A 94 -6.90 -7.91 -12.24
N VAL A 95 -6.22 -7.28 -11.28
CA VAL A 95 -6.28 -5.83 -11.06
C VAL A 95 -5.23 -5.17 -11.96
N PRO A 96 -5.61 -4.22 -12.82
CA PRO A 96 -4.65 -3.59 -13.73
C PRO A 96 -3.53 -2.86 -12.99
N PHE A 97 -2.28 -3.16 -13.37
CA PHE A 97 -1.09 -2.43 -12.92
C PHE A 97 -0.01 -2.43 -14.02
N ARG A 98 1.02 -1.61 -13.86
CA ARG A 98 2.17 -1.56 -14.77
C ARG A 98 3.47 -1.45 -13.99
N LEU A 99 4.41 -2.35 -14.26
CA LEU A 99 5.79 -2.26 -13.77
C LEU A 99 6.62 -1.45 -14.76
N CYS A 100 6.62 -0.12 -14.62
CA CYS A 100 7.36 0.80 -15.49
C CYS A 100 8.72 1.24 -14.93
N GLY A 101 9.11 0.77 -13.75
CA GLY A 101 10.31 1.23 -13.06
C GLY A 101 10.18 2.67 -12.52
N LYS A 102 11.26 3.17 -11.91
CA LYS A 102 11.35 4.54 -11.43
C LYS A 102 12.78 5.03 -11.56
N MET A 103 12.91 6.26 -12.04
CA MET A 103 14.19 6.93 -12.20
C MET A 103 14.27 8.14 -11.26
N ILE A 104 15.38 8.27 -10.56
CA ILE A 104 15.69 9.41 -9.70
C ILE A 104 16.93 10.05 -10.31
N VAL A 105 16.80 11.31 -10.72
CA VAL A 105 17.82 12.02 -11.50
C VAL A 105 18.35 13.20 -10.68
N ALA A 106 19.66 13.40 -10.72
CA ALA A 106 20.31 14.63 -10.29
C ALA A 106 20.35 15.58 -11.48
N THR A 107 19.78 16.77 -11.31
CA THR A 107 19.75 17.80 -12.34
C THR A 107 20.88 18.82 -12.21
N ASP A 108 21.62 18.76 -11.10
CA ASP A 108 22.85 19.50 -10.84
C ASP A 108 23.86 18.62 -10.09
N ALA A 109 25.14 18.90 -10.25
CA ALA A 109 26.24 18.19 -9.60
C ALA A 109 26.13 18.22 -8.07
N SER A 110 25.50 19.26 -7.50
CA SER A 110 25.26 19.37 -6.06
C SER A 110 24.29 18.30 -5.52
N GLU A 111 23.50 17.65 -6.37
CA GLU A 111 22.55 16.59 -5.98
C GLU A 111 23.17 15.18 -6.01
N LEU A 112 24.36 15.00 -6.60
CA LEU A 112 25.02 13.70 -6.73
C LEU A 112 25.24 13.01 -5.37
N PRO A 113 25.75 13.68 -4.31
CA PRO A 113 25.91 13.02 -3.01
C PRO A 113 24.58 12.49 -2.45
N ARG A 114 23.47 13.18 -2.73
CA ARG A 114 22.14 12.74 -2.30
C ARG A 114 21.64 11.54 -3.11
N LEU A 115 22.01 11.40 -4.38
CA LEU A 115 21.71 10.19 -5.14
C LEU A 115 22.48 8.98 -4.59
N ASP A 116 23.76 9.17 -4.26
CA ASP A 116 24.59 8.11 -3.65
C ASP A 116 23.97 7.64 -2.33
N ASP A 117 23.58 8.57 -1.45
CA ASP A 117 22.84 8.27 -0.22
C ASP A 117 21.55 7.48 -0.47
N LEU A 118 20.81 7.80 -1.53
CA LEU A 118 19.57 7.11 -1.88
C LEU A 118 19.85 5.69 -2.42
N ALA A 119 20.93 5.49 -3.17
CA ALA A 119 21.36 4.18 -3.64
C ALA A 119 21.75 3.29 -2.46
N GLU A 120 22.56 3.80 -1.52
CA GLU A 120 22.93 3.09 -0.29
C GLU A 120 21.70 2.72 0.55
N ARG A 121 20.75 3.65 0.72
CA ARG A 121 19.49 3.37 1.44
C ARG A 121 18.65 2.32 0.74
N ALA A 122 18.58 2.34 -0.59
CA ALA A 122 17.82 1.36 -1.34
C ALA A 122 18.41 -0.05 -1.14
N ILE A 123 19.73 -0.18 -1.18
CA ILE A 123 20.43 -1.43 -0.86
C ILE A 123 20.14 -1.86 0.57
N ALA A 124 20.29 -0.95 1.55
CA ALA A 124 20.04 -1.24 2.97
C ALA A 124 18.57 -1.63 3.26
N ASN A 125 17.62 -1.12 2.46
CA ASN A 125 16.21 -1.47 2.55
C ASN A 125 15.86 -2.78 1.83
N GLY A 126 16.77 -3.34 1.04
CA GLY A 126 16.52 -4.55 0.24
C GLY A 126 15.65 -4.29 -0.99
N VAL A 127 15.72 -3.08 -1.57
CA VAL A 127 14.99 -2.75 -2.80
C VAL A 127 15.57 -3.54 -3.97
N PRO A 128 14.78 -4.33 -4.72
CA PRO A 128 15.29 -5.13 -5.82
C PRO A 128 15.62 -4.26 -7.05
N GLY A 129 16.64 -4.66 -7.82
CA GLY A 129 16.93 -4.09 -9.13
C GLY A 129 17.47 -2.65 -9.12
N VAL A 130 18.01 -2.18 -8.00
CA VAL A 130 18.61 -0.85 -7.91
C VAL A 130 19.90 -0.81 -8.73
N ARG A 131 20.01 0.20 -9.60
CA ARG A 131 21.21 0.48 -10.39
C ARG A 131 21.49 1.98 -10.37
N VAL A 132 22.76 2.33 -10.25
CA VAL A 132 23.24 3.68 -10.57
C VAL A 132 23.60 3.66 -12.05
N VAL A 133 23.08 4.64 -12.79
CA VAL A 133 23.29 4.81 -14.23
C VAL A 133 23.84 6.20 -14.46
N ASP A 134 24.72 6.35 -15.46
CA ASP A 134 25.24 7.65 -15.86
C ASP A 134 24.31 8.35 -16.88
N SER A 135 24.72 9.53 -17.34
CA SER A 135 23.94 10.32 -18.30
C SER A 135 23.86 9.71 -19.70
N ASP A 136 24.81 8.85 -20.07
CA ASP A 136 24.85 8.23 -21.38
C ASP A 136 23.87 7.04 -21.41
N GLU A 137 23.91 6.18 -20.39
CA GLU A 137 22.94 5.08 -20.22
C GLU A 137 21.50 5.60 -20.06
N LEU A 138 21.32 6.78 -19.45
CA LEU A 138 20.00 7.41 -19.30
C LEU A 138 19.32 7.79 -20.63
N ARG A 139 20.10 8.01 -21.69
CA ARG A 139 19.58 8.50 -22.98
C ARG A 139 19.17 7.39 -23.94
N GLU A 140 19.51 6.14 -23.63
CA GLU A 140 19.13 4.94 -24.39
C GLU A 140 17.69 4.51 -24.07
#